data_AF-E2CJG0-F1
#
_entry.id   AF-E2CJG0-F1
#
_cell.length_a   1.000
_cell.length_b   1.000
_cell.length_c   1.000
_cell.angle_alpha   90.00
_cell.angle_beta   90.00
_cell.angle_gamma   90.00
#
_symmetry.space_group_name_H-M   'P 1'
#
loop_
_entity.id
_entity.type
_entity.pdbx_description
1 polymer ?
#
loop_
_entity_poly.entity_id
_entity_poly.type
_entity_poly.pdbx_seq_one_letter_code
_entity_poly.pdbx_strand_id
1 'polypeptide(L)'
;MPKSPISLAKSLTGLTGEKLAEKLGVSATHLSRMGSNKRRITTEHIEKLAEISGKSVDEFYSLLGTHPADILEAQEALSGHSANDALLIDPNLFKKAYERARAIEQTMLGGRGSNADFAIILEQAYSDIAAQHAPVTEED
;
A
#
# COMPACT_ATOMS: atom_id res chain seq x y z
N MET A 1 -2.77 24.75 0.28
CA MET A 1 -3.25 23.54 0.97
C MET A 1 -3.08 22.35 0.02
N PRO A 2 -2.62 21.18 0.47
CA PRO A 2 -2.56 20.01 -0.39
C PRO A 2 -3.97 19.68 -0.87
N LYS A 3 -4.17 19.62 -2.19
CA LYS A 3 -5.46 19.30 -2.79
C LYS A 3 -5.68 17.80 -2.60
N SER A 4 -6.56 17.41 -1.67
CA SER A 4 -7.00 16.01 -1.61
C SER A 4 -7.74 15.66 -2.91
N PRO A 5 -7.69 14.39 -3.38
CA PRO A 5 -8.44 13.94 -4.55
C PRO A 5 -9.92 14.33 -4.52
N ILE A 6 -10.54 14.25 -3.33
CA ILE A 6 -11.93 14.66 -3.13
C ILE A 6 -12.12 16.17 -3.30
N SER A 7 -11.22 16.99 -2.75
CA SER A 7 -11.31 18.45 -2.90
C SER A 7 -11.11 18.89 -4.36
N LEU A 8 -10.21 18.22 -5.08
CA LEU A 8 -9.98 18.46 -6.51
C LEU A 8 -11.22 18.10 -7.32
N ALA A 9 -11.77 16.89 -7.15
CA ALA A 9 -12.96 16.46 -7.89
C ALA A 9 -14.16 17.39 -7.66
N LYS A 10 -14.37 17.86 -6.41
CA LYS A 10 -15.40 18.86 -6.11
C LYS A 10 -15.17 20.18 -6.85
N SER A 11 -13.92 20.65 -6.90
CA SER A 11 -13.58 21.88 -7.60
C SER A 11 -13.76 21.78 -9.13
N LEU A 12 -13.48 20.61 -9.70
CA LEU A 12 -13.59 20.37 -11.15
C LEU A 12 -15.05 20.20 -11.60
N THR A 13 -15.86 19.55 -10.78
CA THR A 13 -17.25 19.20 -11.14
C THR A 13 -18.29 20.18 -10.62
N GLY A 14 -17.95 20.98 -9.62
CA GLY A 14 -18.91 21.82 -8.88
C GLY A 14 -19.93 21.00 -8.05
N LEU A 15 -19.74 19.69 -7.92
CA LEU A 15 -20.68 18.82 -7.21
C LEU A 15 -20.59 19.00 -5.69
N THR A 16 -21.74 18.87 -5.04
CA THR A 16 -21.80 18.76 -3.58
C THR A 16 -21.20 17.43 -3.12
N GLY A 17 -20.81 17.34 -1.85
CA GLY A 17 -20.25 16.10 -1.28
C GLY A 17 -21.20 14.90 -1.39
N GLU A 18 -22.51 15.13 -1.28
CA GLU A 18 -23.54 14.10 -1.39
C GLU A 18 -23.63 13.56 -2.82
N LYS A 19 -23.74 14.44 -3.81
CA LYS A 19 -23.81 14.04 -5.23
C LYS A 19 -22.53 13.36 -5.70
N LEU A 20 -21.37 13.82 -5.21
CA LEU A 20 -20.10 13.16 -5.51
C LEU A 20 -20.04 11.76 -4.88
N ALA A 21 -20.53 11.60 -3.66
CA ALA A 21 -20.55 10.31 -2.98
C ALA A 21 -21.49 9.32 -3.67
N GLU A 22 -22.66 9.80 -4.11
CA GLU A 22 -23.61 9.03 -4.91
C GLU A 22 -22.98 8.54 -6.22
N LYS A 23 -22.33 9.44 -6.99
CA LYS A 23 -21.63 9.05 -8.22
C LYS A 23 -20.47 8.09 -8.00
N LEU A 24 -19.79 8.21 -6.86
CA LEU A 24 -18.68 7.32 -6.49
C LEU A 24 -19.17 5.98 -5.91
N GLY A 25 -20.46 5.83 -5.61
CA GLY A 25 -21.04 4.62 -5.02
C GLY A 25 -20.69 4.42 -3.54
N VAL A 26 -20.42 5.50 -2.81
CA VAL A 26 -20.06 5.47 -1.37
C VAL A 26 -20.98 6.35 -0.53
N SER A 27 -21.02 6.14 0.77
CA SER A 27 -21.76 7.05 1.67
C SER A 27 -21.07 8.40 1.83
N ALA A 28 -21.84 9.46 2.05
CA ALA A 28 -21.29 10.82 2.28
C ALA A 28 -20.29 10.85 3.47
N THR A 29 -20.56 10.08 4.52
CA THR A 29 -19.63 9.92 5.65
C THR A 29 -18.33 9.24 5.24
N HIS A 30 -18.39 8.23 4.37
CA HIS A 30 -17.20 7.56 3.84
C HIS A 30 -16.37 8.55 3.00
N LEU A 31 -17.01 9.27 2.08
CA LEU A 31 -16.35 10.29 1.25
C LEU A 31 -15.70 11.41 2.11
N SER A 32 -16.39 11.84 3.18
CA SER A 32 -15.84 12.82 4.13
C SER A 32 -14.56 12.30 4.80
N ARG A 33 -14.56 11.05 5.28
CA ARG A 33 -13.39 10.41 5.89
C ARG A 33 -12.23 10.25 4.90
N MET A 34 -12.52 9.98 3.63
CA MET A 34 -11.50 9.95 2.56
C MET A 34 -10.89 11.33 2.35
N GLY A 35 -11.72 12.38 2.29
CA GLY A 35 -11.27 13.75 2.09
C GLY A 35 -10.42 14.31 3.25
N SER A 36 -10.60 13.79 4.47
CA SER A 36 -9.84 14.17 5.66
C SER A 36 -8.65 13.24 5.96
N ASN A 37 -8.22 12.40 5.00
CA ASN A 37 -7.16 11.39 5.16
C ASN A 37 -7.37 10.38 6.31
N LYS A 38 -8.60 10.24 6.83
CA LYS A 38 -8.96 9.24 7.85
C LYS A 38 -9.30 7.89 7.24
N ARG A 39 -9.43 7.83 5.91
CA ARG A 39 -9.49 6.60 5.12
C ARG A 39 -8.62 6.73 3.88
N ARG A 40 -7.99 5.62 3.52
CA ARG A 40 -7.14 5.52 2.33
C ARG A 40 -8.00 5.66 1.07
N ILE A 41 -7.53 6.47 0.13
CA ILE A 41 -8.04 6.54 -1.24
C ILE A 41 -7.24 5.53 -2.07
N THR A 42 -7.92 4.72 -2.87
CA THR A 42 -7.31 3.68 -3.71
C THR A 42 -7.20 4.20 -5.14
N THR A 43 -6.41 3.54 -5.97
CA THR A 43 -6.30 3.86 -7.40
C THR A 43 -7.66 3.82 -8.10
N GLU A 44 -8.47 2.82 -7.81
CA GLU A 44 -9.85 2.70 -8.33
C GLU A 44 -10.72 3.91 -7.97
N HIS A 45 -10.58 4.45 -6.75
CA HIS A 45 -11.28 5.67 -6.38
C HIS A 45 -10.79 6.87 -7.19
N ILE A 46 -9.49 6.98 -7.49
CA ILE A 46 -8.95 8.06 -8.32
C ILE A 46 -9.45 7.95 -9.76
N GLU A 47 -9.46 6.75 -10.33
CA GLU A 47 -9.98 6.50 -11.67
C GLU A 47 -11.44 6.94 -11.80
N LYS A 48 -12.29 6.54 -10.86
CA LYS A 48 -13.70 6.98 -10.82
C LYS A 48 -13.83 8.50 -10.63
N LEU A 49 -12.99 9.12 -9.80
CA LEU A 49 -13.02 10.57 -9.61
C LEU A 49 -12.58 11.32 -10.88
N ALA A 50 -11.62 10.80 -11.63
CA ALA A 50 -11.20 11.33 -12.92
C ALA A 50 -12.34 11.23 -13.95
N GLU A 51 -12.98 10.06 -14.03
CA GLU A 51 -14.15 9.83 -14.89
C GLU A 51 -15.30 10.79 -14.57
N ILE A 52 -15.69 10.90 -13.29
CA ILE A 52 -16.74 11.84 -12.84
C ILE A 52 -16.39 13.29 -13.17
N SER A 53 -15.09 13.62 -13.17
CA SER A 53 -14.57 14.96 -13.49
C SER A 53 -14.39 15.21 -14.99
N GLY A 54 -14.65 14.22 -15.85
CA GLY A 54 -14.45 14.31 -17.30
C GLY A 54 -12.98 14.51 -17.68
N LYS A 55 -12.06 13.94 -16.91
CA LYS A 55 -10.61 14.00 -17.13
C LYS A 55 -10.03 12.61 -17.35
N SER A 56 -8.91 12.54 -18.06
CA SER A 56 -8.12 11.31 -18.03
C SER A 56 -7.50 11.12 -16.65
N VAL A 57 -7.16 9.88 -16.32
CA VAL A 57 -6.51 9.54 -15.05
C VAL A 57 -5.19 10.30 -14.89
N ASP A 58 -4.40 10.39 -15.97
CA ASP A 58 -3.12 11.11 -15.99
C ASP A 58 -3.28 12.63 -15.79
N GLU A 59 -4.28 13.24 -16.44
CA GLU A 59 -4.60 14.65 -16.22
C GLU A 59 -5.01 14.91 -14.77
N PHE A 60 -5.77 13.98 -14.17
CA PHE A 60 -6.21 14.11 -12.79
C PHE A 60 -5.03 14.04 -11.81
N TYR A 61 -4.08 13.11 -12.02
CA TYR A 61 -2.84 13.04 -11.23
C TYR A 61 -1.96 14.29 -11.41
N SER A 62 -1.85 14.79 -12.64
CA SER A 62 -1.14 16.04 -12.93
C SER A 62 -1.73 17.22 -12.14
N LEU A 63 -3.05 17.31 -12.06
CA LEU A 63 -3.77 18.34 -11.30
C LEU A 63 -3.68 18.17 -9.78
N LEU A 64 -3.46 16.95 -9.30
CA LEU A 64 -3.16 16.67 -7.88
C LEU A 64 -1.76 17.14 -7.49
N GLY A 65 -0.86 17.30 -8.46
CA GLY A 65 0.57 17.54 -8.17
C GLY A 65 1.22 16.32 -7.53
N THR A 66 0.73 15.12 -7.87
CA THR A 66 1.27 13.84 -7.41
C THR A 66 1.13 12.87 -8.57
N HIS A 67 2.24 12.50 -9.19
CA HIS A 67 2.25 11.45 -10.20
C HIS A 67 2.34 10.07 -9.53
N PRO A 68 1.79 9.01 -10.13
CA PRO A 68 2.04 7.64 -9.69
C PRO A 68 3.55 7.32 -9.62
N ALA A 69 4.35 7.96 -10.49
CA ALA A 69 5.80 7.89 -10.46
C ALA A 69 6.38 8.41 -9.13
N ASP A 70 5.85 9.51 -8.58
CA ASP A 70 6.30 10.06 -7.29
C ASP A 70 5.89 9.15 -6.11
N ILE A 71 4.79 8.39 -6.25
CA ILE A 71 4.38 7.39 -5.25
C ILE A 71 5.31 6.18 -5.28
N LEU A 72 5.73 5.75 -6.47
CA LEU A 72 6.75 4.72 -6.68
C LEU A 72 8.10 5.17 -6.12
N GLU A 73 8.54 6.39 -6.43
CA GLU A 73 9.79 6.97 -5.94
C GLU A 73 9.77 7.16 -4.41
N ALA A 74 8.63 7.55 -3.84
CA ALA A 74 8.45 7.57 -2.38
C ALA A 74 8.43 6.17 -1.76
N GLN A 75 7.90 5.16 -2.45
CA GLN A 75 7.99 3.76 -2.03
C GLN A 75 9.43 3.26 -2.08
N GLU A 76 10.19 3.58 -3.13
CA GLU A 76 11.62 3.29 -3.27
C GLU A 76 12.45 3.96 -2.16
N ALA A 77 12.17 5.24 -1.87
CA ALA A 77 12.85 5.99 -0.83
C ALA A 77 12.55 5.46 0.59
N LEU A 78 11.36 4.88 0.81
CA LEU A 78 10.97 4.26 2.09
C LEU A 78 11.47 2.82 2.24
N SER A 79 11.58 2.06 1.14
CA SER A 79 12.07 0.67 1.15
C SER A 79 13.59 0.57 1.10
N GLY A 80 14.29 1.63 0.65
CA GLY A 80 15.73 1.61 0.42
C GLY A 80 16.16 0.80 -0.81
N HIS A 81 15.21 0.36 -1.64
CA HIS A 81 15.43 -0.49 -2.82
C HIS A 81 14.67 0.07 -4.03
N SER A 82 15.27 0.00 -5.22
CA SER A 82 14.58 0.41 -6.45
C SER A 82 13.41 -0.53 -6.73
N ALA A 83 12.33 -0.02 -7.32
CA ALA A 83 11.17 -0.78 -7.78
C ALA A 83 11.54 -1.79 -8.88
N ASN A 84 12.69 -1.57 -9.56
CA ASN A 84 13.27 -2.50 -10.52
C ASN A 84 14.30 -3.46 -9.89
N ASP A 85 14.69 -3.27 -8.63
CA ASP A 85 15.43 -4.30 -7.94
C ASP A 85 14.49 -5.49 -7.79
N ALA A 86 14.91 -6.63 -8.32
CA ALA A 86 14.26 -7.88 -7.99
C ALA A 86 14.23 -7.96 -6.46
N LEU A 87 13.04 -7.85 -5.86
CA LEU A 87 12.86 -8.22 -4.46
C LEU A 87 13.42 -9.65 -4.38
N LEU A 88 14.60 -9.81 -3.79
CA LEU A 88 15.27 -11.11 -3.54
C LEU A 88 14.51 -11.88 -2.45
N ILE A 89 13.19 -11.74 -2.45
CA ILE A 89 12.26 -12.35 -1.55
C ILE A 89 11.45 -13.30 -2.41
N ASP A 90 11.87 -14.57 -2.44
CA ASP A 90 11.07 -15.63 -3.05
C ASP A 90 9.68 -15.61 -2.37
N PRO A 91 8.58 -15.35 -3.12
CA PRO A 91 7.25 -15.20 -2.54
C PRO A 91 6.78 -16.44 -1.76
N ASN A 92 7.21 -17.63 -2.19
CA ASN A 92 6.89 -18.88 -1.50
C ASN A 92 7.67 -19.00 -0.19
N LEU A 93 8.94 -18.57 -0.21
CA LEU A 93 9.81 -18.61 0.96
C LEU A 93 9.34 -17.59 2.02
N PHE A 94 8.96 -16.39 1.59
CA PHE A 94 8.38 -15.38 2.47
C PHE A 94 7.07 -15.85 3.09
N LYS A 95 6.18 -16.46 2.32
CA LYS A 95 4.92 -16.99 2.85
C LYS A 95 5.17 -18.01 3.96
N LYS A 96 6.10 -18.96 3.75
CA LYS A 96 6.50 -19.94 4.77
C LYS A 96 7.10 -19.27 6.02
N ALA A 97 7.99 -18.29 5.82
CA ALA A 97 8.61 -17.52 6.90
C ALA A 97 7.57 -16.76 7.73
N TYR A 98 6.62 -16.12 7.06
CA TYR A 98 5.52 -15.38 7.70
C TYR A 98 4.61 -16.29 8.52
N GLU A 99 4.22 -17.44 7.97
CA GLU A 99 3.41 -18.42 8.70
C GLU A 99 4.15 -18.95 9.94
N ARG A 100 5.45 -19.25 9.81
CA ARG A 100 6.29 -19.69 10.93
C ARG A 100 6.45 -18.61 12.00
N ALA A 101 6.70 -17.36 11.58
CA ALA A 101 6.85 -16.24 12.50
C ALA A 101 5.56 -15.96 13.28
N ARG A 102 4.40 -16.06 12.62
CA ARG A 102 3.09 -15.91 13.25
C ARG A 102 2.81 -17.01 14.27
N ALA A 103 3.18 -18.26 13.97
CA ALA A 103 3.03 -19.36 14.91
C ALA A 103 3.92 -19.19 16.16
N ILE A 104 5.16 -18.72 15.98
CA ILE A 104 6.09 -18.42 17.08
C ILE A 104 5.55 -17.27 17.93
N GLU A 105 5.13 -16.17 17.30
CA GLU A 105 4.57 -15.00 18.00
C GLU A 105 3.31 -15.36 18.80
N GLN A 106 2.39 -16.16 18.23
CA GLN A 106 1.20 -16.63 18.95
C GLN A 106 1.55 -17.54 20.13
N THR A 107 2.56 -18.40 19.98
CA THR A 107 2.93 -19.39 21.00
C THR A 107 3.77 -18.78 22.13
N MET A 108 4.69 -17.88 21.80
CA MET A 108 5.64 -17.30 22.75
C MET A 108 5.16 -15.97 23.35
N LEU A 109 4.46 -15.15 22.57
CA LEU A 109 4.01 -13.81 22.97
C LEU A 109 2.48 -13.71 23.08
N GLY A 110 1.76 -14.80 22.82
CA GLY A 110 0.30 -14.86 22.99
C GLY A 110 -0.47 -13.94 22.03
N GLY A 111 0.10 -13.60 20.87
CA GLY A 111 -0.53 -12.67 19.92
C GLY A 111 -0.42 -11.20 20.32
N ARG A 112 0.44 -10.87 21.29
CA ARG A 112 0.64 -9.52 21.84
C ARG A 112 2.04 -8.98 21.59
N GLY A 113 2.84 -9.63 20.74
CA GLY A 113 4.16 -9.13 20.37
C GLY A 113 4.06 -7.75 19.75
N SER A 114 5.03 -6.87 20.03
CA SER A 114 5.09 -5.61 19.32
C SER A 114 5.46 -5.85 17.85
N ASN A 115 5.18 -4.87 16.98
CA ASN A 115 5.59 -4.97 15.59
C ASN A 115 7.12 -5.13 15.43
N ALA A 116 7.91 -4.60 16.38
CA ALA A 116 9.36 -4.77 16.38
C ALA A 116 9.77 -6.21 16.71
N ASP A 117 9.13 -6.83 17.70
CA ASP A 117 9.38 -8.23 18.07
C ASP A 117 9.01 -9.17 16.91
N PHE A 118 7.86 -8.92 16.27
CA PHE A 118 7.42 -9.70 15.12
C PHE A 118 8.39 -9.59 13.93
N ALA A 119 8.94 -8.40 13.68
CA ALA A 119 9.91 -8.19 12.60
C ALA A 119 11.19 -9.03 12.81
N ILE A 120 11.71 -9.07 14.04
CA ILE A 120 12.89 -9.88 14.41
C ILE A 120 12.59 -11.38 14.21
N ILE A 121 11.41 -11.85 14.65
CA ILE A 121 11.01 -13.25 14.47
C ILE A 121 10.88 -13.61 12.98
N LEU A 122 10.32 -12.70 12.19
CA LEU A 122 10.14 -12.88 10.75
C LEU A 122 11.48 -12.94 10.01
N GLU A 123 12.41 -12.06 10.34
CA GLU A 123 13.76 -12.03 9.76
C GLU A 123 14.52 -13.33 10.05
N GLN A 124 14.46 -13.81 11.29
CA GLN A 124 15.07 -15.09 11.67
C GLN A 124 14.41 -16.26 10.94
N ALA A 125 13.07 -16.31 10.91
CA ALA A 125 12.34 -17.38 10.22
C ALA A 125 12.64 -17.41 8.71
N TYR A 126 12.80 -16.24 8.10
CA TYR A 126 13.16 -16.11 6.69
C TYR A 126 14.59 -16.61 6.44
N SER A 127 15.56 -16.17 7.24
CA SER A 127 16.96 -16.56 7.14
C SER A 127 17.16 -18.08 7.29
N ASP A 128 16.47 -18.69 8.26
CA ASP A 128 16.49 -20.15 8.47
C ASP A 128 15.99 -20.91 7.23
N ILE A 129 14.86 -20.49 6.66
CA ILE A 129 14.23 -21.18 5.52
C ILE A 129 15.05 -20.94 4.25
N ALA A 130 15.62 -19.75 4.07
CA ALA A 130 16.52 -19.43 2.97
C ALA A 130 17.78 -20.30 3.02
N ALA A 131 18.38 -20.49 4.20
CA ALA A 131 19.56 -21.34 4.37
C ALA A 131 19.27 -22.83 4.07
N GLN A 132 18.05 -23.32 4.36
CA GLN A 132 17.62 -24.69 4.03
C GLN A 132 17.28 -24.88 2.54
N HIS A 133 16.97 -23.79 1.84
CA HIS A 133 16.65 -23.79 0.41
C HIS A 133 17.82 -23.37 -0.48
N ALA A 134 18.97 -22.99 0.10
CA ALA A 134 20.19 -22.78 -0.65
C ALA A 134 20.68 -24.12 -1.23
N PRO A 135 21.07 -24.19 -2.51
CA PRO A 135 21.70 -25.40 -3.04
C PRO A 135 22.95 -25.68 -2.23
N VAL A 136 23.05 -26.90 -1.68
CA VAL A 136 24.28 -27.42 -1.10
C VAL A 136 25.35 -27.28 -2.18
N THR A 137 26.23 -26.30 -2.01
CA THR A 137 27.47 -26.27 -2.76
C THR A 137 28.32 -27.35 -2.11
N GLU A 138 28.22 -28.57 -2.66
CA GLU A 138 29.24 -29.59 -2.46
C GLU A 138 30.53 -29.01 -3.05
N GLU A 139 31.36 -28.43 -2.19
CA GLU A 139 32.78 -28.30 -2.47
C GLU A 139 33.48 -29.47 -1.78
N ASP A 140 34.09 -30.32 -2.63
CA ASP A 140 35.01 -31.42 -2.33
C ASP A 140 36.17 -31.01 -1.39
#